data_AF-A0AAW4FEL2-F1
#
_entry.id   AF-A0AAW4FEL2-F1
#
_cell.length_a   1.000
_cell.length_b   1.000
_cell.length_c   1.000
_cell.angle_alpha   90.00
_cell.angle_beta   90.00
_cell.angle_gamma   90.00
#
_symmetry.space_group_name_H-M   'P 1'
#
loop_
_entity.id
_entity.type
_entity.pdbx_description
1 polymer ?
#
loop_
_entity_poly.entity_id
_entity_poly.type
_entity_poly.pdbx_seq_one_letter_code
_entity_poly.pdbx_strand_id
1 'polypeptide(L)'
;MNKPVISRAEQIFYPGWLMVCQLRSGQPVEDGKALYRRACQLVKQAREELAEAGFSQENSEIMLYAFCALLDESVLNREKTDDGWHTWQQDPLQAHFFGTLNAG
;
A
#
# COMPACT_ATOMS: atom_id res chain seq x y z
N MET A 1 12.57 30.30 -5.51
CA MET A 1 11.52 29.27 -5.33
C MET A 1 12.20 27.95 -4.99
N ASN A 2 12.21 27.55 -3.72
CA ASN A 2 12.65 26.21 -3.34
C ASN A 2 11.59 25.23 -3.83
N LYS A 3 11.91 24.45 -4.87
CA LYS A 3 11.13 23.24 -5.16
C LYS A 3 11.22 22.35 -3.92
N PRO A 4 10.12 21.79 -3.40
CA PRO A 4 10.25 20.73 -2.43
C PRO A 4 11.03 19.61 -3.11
N VAL A 5 12.23 19.33 -2.63
CA VAL A 5 13.01 18.18 -3.08
C VAL A 5 12.27 16.98 -2.53
N ILE A 6 11.44 16.36 -3.37
CA ILE A 6 10.79 15.10 -3.04
C ILE A 6 11.90 14.11 -2.68
N SER A 7 11.85 13.59 -1.46
CA SER A 7 12.80 12.60 -0.97
C SER A 7 12.74 11.32 -1.81
N ARG A 8 13.85 10.59 -1.88
CA ARG A 8 13.89 9.31 -2.62
C ARG A 8 12.82 8.33 -2.10
N ALA A 9 12.55 8.33 -0.79
CA ALA A 9 11.49 7.53 -0.19
C ALA A 9 10.09 7.88 -0.73
N GLU A 10 9.75 9.18 -0.81
CA GLU A 10 8.45 9.60 -1.34
C GLU A 10 8.23 9.17 -2.79
N GLN A 11 9.29 9.23 -3.63
CA GLN A 11 9.20 8.80 -5.02
C GLN A 11 8.84 7.31 -5.15
N ILE A 12 9.39 6.47 -4.28
CA ILE A 12 9.14 5.02 -4.25
C ILE A 12 7.66 4.74 -3.95
N PHE A 13 7.05 5.50 -3.04
CA PHE A 13 5.68 5.26 -2.60
C PHE A 13 4.60 6.00 -3.42
N TYR A 14 4.95 6.97 -4.26
CA TYR A 14 3.96 7.75 -5.01
C TYR A 14 2.93 6.94 -5.80
N PRO A 15 3.31 5.89 -6.56
CA PRO A 15 2.32 5.09 -7.27
C PRO A 15 1.31 4.41 -6.33
N GLY A 16 1.79 3.97 -5.16
CA GLY A 16 0.96 3.40 -4.10
C GLY A 16 0.05 4.43 -3.43
N TRP A 17 0.57 5.61 -3.11
CA TRP A 17 -0.23 6.70 -2.53
C TRP A 17 -1.30 7.20 -3.50
N LEU A 18 -1.01 7.26 -4.80
CA LEU A 18 -2.03 7.58 -5.80
C LEU A 18 -3.16 6.56 -5.80
N MET A 19 -2.84 5.26 -5.71
CA MET A 19 -3.83 4.19 -5.62
C MET A 19 -4.70 4.34 -4.36
N VAL A 20 -4.08 4.64 -3.21
CA VAL A 20 -4.78 4.97 -1.96
C VAL A 20 -5.74 6.15 -2.16
N CYS A 21 -5.29 7.24 -2.76
CA CYS A 21 -6.13 8.41 -3.02
C CYS A 21 -7.35 8.06 -3.90
N GLN A 22 -7.15 7.24 -4.94
CA GLN A 22 -8.24 6.79 -5.81
C GLN A 22 -9.27 5.94 -5.04
N LEU A 23 -8.81 5.00 -4.23
CA LEU A 23 -9.68 4.15 -3.40
C LEU A 23 -10.49 5.00 -2.40
N ARG A 24 -9.83 5.93 -1.71
CA ARG A 24 -10.47 6.86 -0.75
C ARG A 24 -11.41 7.86 -1.40
N SER A 25 -11.23 8.16 -2.70
CA SER A 25 -12.17 8.97 -3.48
C SER A 25 -13.44 8.20 -3.89
N GLY A 26 -13.57 6.94 -3.48
CA GLY A 26 -14.76 6.12 -3.71
C GLY A 26 -14.78 5.43 -5.07
N GLN A 27 -13.63 5.28 -5.75
CA GLN A 27 -13.57 4.51 -6.98
C GLN A 27 -14.05 3.06 -6.74
N PRO A 28 -14.98 2.54 -7.55
CA PRO A 28 -15.41 1.15 -7.45
C PRO A 28 -14.27 0.20 -7.83
N VAL A 29 -14.22 -0.97 -7.20
CA VAL A 29 -13.27 -2.03 -7.54
C VAL A 29 -14.05 -3.21 -8.09
N GLU A 30 -13.93 -3.40 -9.41
CA GLU A 30 -14.62 -4.47 -10.13
C GLU A 30 -13.88 -5.82 -10.05
N ASP A 31 -12.54 -5.79 -10.12
CA ASP A 31 -11.67 -6.97 -9.96
C ASP A 31 -10.73 -6.75 -8.77
N GLY A 32 -11.17 -7.24 -7.61
CA GLY A 32 -10.44 -7.16 -6.35
C GLY A 32 -9.14 -7.95 -6.39
N LYS A 33 -9.11 -9.08 -7.10
CA LYS A 33 -7.89 -9.89 -7.24
C LYS A 33 -6.85 -9.18 -8.09
N ALA A 34 -7.24 -8.48 -9.15
CA ALA A 34 -6.32 -7.66 -9.94
C ALA A 34 -5.76 -6.49 -9.12
N LEU A 35 -6.62 -5.80 -8.36
CA LEU A 35 -6.17 -4.75 -7.43
C LEU A 35 -5.18 -5.33 -6.40
N TYR A 36 -5.48 -6.49 -5.83
CA TYR A 36 -4.64 -7.15 -4.82
C TYR A 36 -3.28 -7.51 -5.38
N ARG A 37 -3.23 -8.15 -6.55
CA ARG A 37 -1.96 -8.45 -7.23
C ARG A 37 -1.14 -7.19 -7.47
N ARG A 38 -1.78 -6.11 -7.92
CA ARG A 38 -1.11 -4.82 -8.14
C ARG A 38 -0.57 -4.23 -6.83
N ALA A 39 -1.33 -4.30 -5.74
CA ALA A 39 -0.89 -3.83 -4.44
C ALA A 39 0.30 -4.64 -3.91
N CYS A 40 0.27 -5.97 -4.02
CA CYS A 40 1.41 -6.81 -3.69
C CYS A 40 2.65 -6.48 -4.52
N GLN A 41 2.50 -6.20 -5.81
CA GLN A 41 3.60 -5.77 -6.68
C GLN A 41 4.19 -4.43 -6.21
N LEU A 42 3.35 -3.46 -5.86
CA LEU A 42 3.81 -2.17 -5.33
C LEU A 42 4.59 -2.32 -4.02
N VAL A 43 4.16 -3.18 -3.10
CA VAL A 43 4.88 -3.44 -1.84
C VAL A 43 6.23 -4.11 -2.11
N LYS A 44 6.28 -5.09 -3.01
CA LYS A 44 7.52 -5.78 -3.39
C LYS A 44 8.52 -4.85 -4.08
N GLN A 45 8.03 -4.06 -5.04
CA GLN A 45 8.83 -3.06 -5.74
C GLN A 45 9.36 -2.00 -4.77
N ALA A 46 8.52 -1.50 -3.86
CA ALA A 46 8.97 -0.54 -2.85
C ALA A 46 10.06 -1.11 -1.95
N ARG A 47 9.97 -2.39 -1.57
CA ARG A 47 11.00 -3.08 -0.79
C ARG A 47 12.34 -3.13 -1.54
N GLU A 48 12.31 -3.49 -2.81
CA GLU A 48 13.50 -3.56 -3.68
C GLU A 48 14.12 -2.16 -3.85
N GLU A 49 13.31 -1.15 -4.19
CA GLU A 49 13.79 0.21 -4.43
C GLU A 49 14.33 0.89 -3.15
N LEU A 50 13.75 0.58 -1.98
CA LEU A 50 14.29 1.05 -0.70
C LEU A 50 15.66 0.44 -0.40
N ALA A 51 15.83 -0.86 -0.66
CA ALA A 51 17.12 -1.52 -0.49
C ALA A 51 18.18 -0.94 -1.46
N GLU A 52 17.82 -0.74 -2.73
CA GLU A 52 18.69 -0.12 -3.73
C GLU A 52 19.05 1.34 -3.40
N ALA A 53 18.13 2.08 -2.78
CA ALA A 53 18.37 3.44 -2.31
C ALA A 53 19.18 3.52 -1.00
N GLY A 54 19.57 2.38 -0.43
CA GLY A 54 20.44 2.31 0.75
C GLY A 54 19.72 2.53 2.08
N PHE A 55 18.40 2.39 2.14
CA PHE A 55 17.67 2.41 3.40
C PHE A 55 17.98 1.15 4.22
N SER A 56 18.06 1.27 5.54
CA SER A 56 18.23 0.11 6.42
C SER A 56 17.00 -0.81 6.32
N GLN A 57 17.20 -2.09 6.63
CA GLN A 57 16.10 -3.06 6.67
C GLN A 57 15.00 -2.62 7.65
N GLU A 58 15.38 -2.16 8.86
CA GLU A 58 14.45 -1.68 9.88
C GLU A 58 13.59 -0.51 9.38
N ASN A 59 14.22 0.53 8.80
CA ASN A 59 13.48 1.67 8.26
C ASN A 59 12.57 1.26 7.10
N SER A 60 13.04 0.34 6.25
CA SER A 60 12.26 -0.18 5.13
C SER A 60 11.04 -0.95 5.61
N GLU A 61 11.19 -1.81 6.62
CA GLU A 61 10.10 -2.58 7.21
C GLU A 61 9.04 -1.66 7.83
N ILE A 62 9.44 -0.62 8.57
CA ILE A 62 8.51 0.36 9.16
C ILE A 62 7.72 1.09 8.05
N MET A 63 8.40 1.56 7.00
CA MET A 63 7.73 2.26 5.89
C MET A 63 6.76 1.36 5.14
N LEU A 64 7.17 0.12 4.84
CA LEU A 64 6.32 -0.87 4.17
C LEU A 64 5.14 -1.28 5.05
N TYR A 65 5.33 -1.40 6.36
CA TYR A 65 4.26 -1.70 7.31
C TYR A 65 3.19 -0.62 7.29
N ALA A 66 3.60 0.65 7.43
CA ALA A 66 2.69 1.79 7.36
C ALA A 66 1.97 1.86 5.99
N PHE A 67 2.67 1.55 4.90
CA PHE A 67 2.08 1.53 3.57
C PHE A 67 1.03 0.41 3.40
N CYS A 68 1.30 -0.81 3.89
CA CYS A 68 0.32 -1.90 3.90
C CYS A 68 -0.92 -1.53 4.73
N ALA A 69 -0.72 -1.01 5.94
CA ALA A 69 -1.82 -0.58 6.82
C ALA A 69 -2.72 0.46 6.14
N LEU A 70 -2.11 1.49 5.52
CA LEU A 70 -2.82 2.53 4.79
C LEU A 70 -3.63 1.97 3.62
N LEU A 71 -3.07 1.03 2.86
CA LEU A 71 -3.76 0.40 1.74
C LEU A 71 -4.92 -0.48 2.21
N ASP A 72 -4.70 -1.29 3.23
CA ASP A 72 -5.73 -2.16 3.81
C ASP A 72 -6.92 -1.34 4.29
N GLU A 73 -6.64 -0.28 5.08
CA GLU A 73 -7.68 0.65 5.54
C GLU A 73 -8.43 1.29 4.37
N SER A 74 -7.69 1.71 3.33
CA SER A 74 -8.26 2.37 2.15
C SER A 74 -9.15 1.47 1.31
N VAL A 75 -9.02 0.14 1.41
CA VAL A 75 -9.92 -0.82 0.75
C VAL A 75 -11.07 -1.21 1.68
N LEU A 76 -10.77 -1.55 2.93
CA LEU A 76 -11.72 -2.11 3.91
C LEU A 76 -12.68 -1.08 4.50
N ASN A 77 -12.24 0.16 4.68
CA ASN A 77 -13.07 1.25 5.24
C ASN A 77 -13.82 2.05 4.16
N ARG A 78 -13.87 1.56 2.92
CA ARG A 78 -14.78 2.14 1.92
C ARG A 78 -16.21 1.77 2.30
N GLU A 79 -17.13 2.70 2.09
CA GLU A 79 -18.59 2.48 2.23
C GLU A 79 -19.15 1.60 1.07
N LYS A 80 -18.38 0.59 0.63
CA LYS A 80 -18.67 -0.28 -0.51
C LYS A 80 -18.19 -1.71 -0.23
N THR A 81 -19.12 -2.66 -0.28
CA THR A 81 -18.82 -4.12 -0.21
C THR A 81 -18.70 -4.70 -1.62
N ASP A 82 -17.74 -4.21 -2.41
CA ASP A 82 -17.46 -4.70 -3.77
C ASP A 82 -16.41 -5.84 -3.78
N ASP A 83 -15.96 -6.29 -4.96
CA ASP A 83 -15.00 -7.40 -5.07
C ASP A 83 -13.64 -7.07 -4.41
N GLY A 84 -13.28 -5.79 -4.37
CA GLY A 84 -12.10 -5.30 -3.64
C GLY A 84 -12.20 -5.63 -2.15
N TRP A 85 -13.34 -5.31 -1.53
CA TRP A 85 -13.57 -5.60 -0.11
C TRP A 85 -13.53 -7.11 0.17
N HIS A 86 -14.22 -7.92 -0.65
CA HIS A 86 -14.27 -9.37 -0.46
C HIS A 86 -12.90 -10.03 -0.61
N THR A 87 -12.06 -9.52 -1.53
CA THR A 87 -10.69 -10.01 -1.70
C THR A 87 -9.84 -9.63 -0.49
N TRP A 88 -9.89 -8.37 -0.06
CA TRP A 88 -9.05 -7.87 1.04
C TRP A 88 -9.41 -8.46 2.40
N GLN A 89 -10.69 -8.76 2.65
CA GLN A 89 -11.13 -9.31 3.93
C GLN A 89 -10.47 -10.68 4.24
N GLN A 90 -10.10 -11.44 3.20
CA GLN A 90 -9.57 -12.80 3.37
C GLN A 90 -8.09 -12.81 3.81
N ASP A 91 -7.27 -11.92 3.24
CA ASP A 91 -5.83 -11.84 3.50
C ASP A 91 -5.33 -10.39 3.27
N PRO A 92 -5.55 -9.46 4.21
CA PRO A 92 -5.06 -8.08 4.11
C PRO A 92 -3.53 -8.03 3.93
N LEU A 93 -2.99 -6.97 3.33
CA LEU A 93 -1.56 -6.87 3.06
C LEU A 93 -0.70 -6.90 4.33
N GLN A 94 -1.18 -6.33 5.43
CA GLN A 94 -0.51 -6.43 6.73
C GLN A 94 -0.39 -7.88 7.22
N ALA A 95 -1.40 -8.71 6.98
CA ALA A 95 -1.37 -10.13 7.33
C ALA A 95 -0.44 -10.88 6.39
N HIS A 96 -0.58 -10.63 5.09
CA HIS A 96 0.21 -11.26 4.03
C HIS A 96 1.72 -11.02 4.18
N PHE A 97 2.13 -9.78 4.44
CA PHE A 97 3.54 -9.38 4.47
C PHE A 97 4.16 -9.36 5.88
N PHE A 98 3.36 -9.19 6.93
CA PHE A 98 3.86 -8.99 8.30
C PHE A 98 3.23 -9.93 9.33
N GLY A 99 2.27 -10.79 8.95
CA GLY A 99 1.68 -11.78 9.84
C GLY A 99 0.87 -11.20 11.00
N THR A 100 0.36 -9.98 10.86
CA THR A 100 -0.44 -9.30 11.88
C THR A 100 -1.71 -8.71 11.28
N LEU A 101 -2.75 -8.52 12.10
CA LEU A 101 -4.00 -7.83 11.77
C LEU A 101 -4.20 -6.54 12.58
N ASN A 102 -3.18 -6.12 13.34
CA ASN A 102 -3.25 -5.01 14.29
C ASN A 102 -2.41 -3.80 13.86
N ALA A 103 -2.41 -3.45 12.57
CA ALA A 103 -1.68 -2.28 12.08
C ALA A 103 -2.40 -0.94 12.28
N GLY A 104 -3.70 -0.97 12.62
CA GLY A 104 -4.54 0.20 12.90
C GLY A 104 -4.96 0.30 14.36
#